data_AF-X7F0V3-F1
#
_entry.id   AF-X7F0V3-F1
#
_cell.length_a   1.000
_cell.length_b   1.000
_cell.length_c   1.000
_cell.angle_alpha   90.00
_cell.angle_beta   90.00
_cell.angle_gamma   90.00
#
_symmetry.space_group_name_H-M   'P 1'
#
loop_
_entity.id
_entity.type
_entity.pdbx_description
1 polymer ?
#
loop_
_entity_poly.entity_id
_entity_poly.type
_entity_poly.pdbx_seq_one_letter_code
_entity_poly.pdbx_strand_id
1 'polypeptide(L)'
;KALEMKGIQRTVIASGPRKAEGHPFGAPLDDAARAAIQAETDEVYAMFTADVAKARDVPVATVRADPEAAETHFGGGRAYHARQAVRLGMADRIGTLEDTIARAARGRAPRQAALARRRLAML
;
A
#
# COMPACT_ATOMS: atom_id res chain seq x y z
N LYS A 1 -23.47 23.91 -3.27
CA LYS A 1 -24.87 23.68 -2.84
C LYS A 1 -25.08 23.76 -1.33
N ALA A 2 -24.59 22.84 -0.48
CA ALA A 2 -24.86 22.89 0.97
C ALA A 2 -24.40 24.19 1.68
N LEU A 3 -23.28 24.78 1.27
CA LEU A 3 -22.75 26.03 1.84
C LEU A 3 -23.49 27.28 1.31
N GLU A 4 -23.89 27.27 0.04
CA GLU A 4 -24.72 28.34 -0.56
C GLU A 4 -26.09 28.40 0.12
N MET A 5 -26.69 27.25 0.44
CA MET A 5 -27.96 27.17 1.19
C MET A 5 -27.85 27.72 2.61
N LYS A 6 -26.64 27.76 3.19
CA LYS A 6 -26.34 28.38 4.48
C LYS A 6 -25.96 29.86 4.36
N GLY A 7 -26.05 30.44 3.16
CA GLY A 7 -25.67 31.83 2.89
C GLY A 7 -24.16 32.08 2.90
N ILE A 8 -23.32 31.04 2.88
CA ILE A 8 -21.87 31.18 2.94
C ILE A 8 -21.31 31.34 1.51
N GLN A 9 -20.84 32.55 1.19
CA GLN A 9 -20.14 32.86 -0.06
C GLN A 9 -18.65 32.57 0.08
N ARG A 10 -18.03 32.00 -0.96
CA ARG A 10 -16.60 31.61 -0.95
C ARG A 10 -15.99 31.99 -2.29
N THR A 11 -14.79 32.55 -2.25
CA THR A 11 -14.02 32.90 -3.45
C THR A 11 -12.70 32.15 -3.40
N VAL A 12 -12.39 31.40 -4.46
CA VAL A 12 -11.09 30.74 -4.61
C VAL A 12 -10.16 31.68 -5.38
N ILE A 13 -9.02 32.01 -4.80
CA ILE A 13 -7.97 32.82 -5.44
C ILE A 13 -6.82 31.87 -5.77
N ALA A 14 -6.45 31.81 -7.05
CA ALA A 14 -5.37 30.94 -7.52
C ALA A 14 -4.50 31.69 -8.52
N SER A 15 -3.18 31.45 -8.47
CA SER A 15 -2.21 32.14 -9.32
C SER A 15 -2.05 31.48 -10.71
N GLY A 16 -2.87 30.50 -11.08
CA GLY A 16 -2.75 29.78 -12.36
C GLY A 16 -3.89 28.78 -12.59
N PRO A 17 -4.06 28.30 -13.84
CA PRO A 17 -5.27 27.57 -14.26
C PRO A 17 -5.54 26.28 -13.49
N ARG A 18 -4.48 25.61 -13.05
CA ARG A 18 -4.52 24.28 -12.40
C ARG A 18 -4.35 24.35 -10.86
N LYS A 19 -4.10 25.55 -10.30
CA LYS A 19 -3.77 25.72 -8.87
C LYS A 19 -4.98 25.71 -7.93
N ALA A 20 -6.18 25.51 -8.46
CA ALA A 20 -7.41 25.33 -7.70
C ALA A 20 -8.00 23.91 -7.86
N GLU A 21 -7.31 23.01 -8.55
CA GLU A 21 -7.77 21.63 -8.75
C GLU A 21 -7.88 20.90 -7.42
N GLY A 22 -8.99 20.17 -7.24
CA GLY A 22 -9.28 19.47 -5.99
C GLY A 22 -9.66 20.38 -4.81
N HIS A 23 -9.76 21.70 -5.01
CA HIS A 23 -10.14 22.60 -3.92
C HIS A 23 -11.59 22.33 -3.46
N PRO A 24 -11.87 22.14 -2.16
CA PRO A 24 -13.20 21.76 -1.66
C PRO A 24 -14.33 22.75 -1.99
N PHE A 25 -13.96 24.00 -2.29
CA PHE A 25 -14.89 25.08 -2.61
C PHE A 25 -14.77 25.57 -4.07
N GLY A 26 -13.90 24.95 -4.87
CA GLY A 26 -13.72 25.28 -6.28
C GLY A 26 -14.81 24.69 -7.19
N ALA A 27 -14.64 24.88 -8.50
CA ALA A 27 -15.45 24.18 -9.49
C ALA A 27 -15.23 22.66 -9.39
N PRO A 28 -16.19 21.83 -9.85
CA PRO A 28 -15.94 20.40 -10.03
C PRO A 28 -14.68 20.17 -10.86
N LEU A 29 -13.98 19.06 -10.59
CA LEU A 29 -12.81 18.66 -11.39
C LEU A 29 -13.22 18.50 -12.86
N ASP A 30 -12.54 19.23 -13.73
CA ASP A 30 -12.60 18.96 -15.17
C ASP A 30 -11.86 17.67 -15.53
N ASP A 31 -12.04 17.19 -16.76
CA ASP A 31 -11.48 15.91 -17.19
C ASP A 31 -9.95 15.89 -17.18
N ALA A 32 -9.32 17.04 -17.49
CA ALA A 32 -7.86 17.15 -17.49
C ALA A 32 -7.30 17.14 -16.05
N ALA A 33 -7.96 17.82 -15.11
CA ALA A 33 -7.63 17.83 -13.69
C ALA A 33 -7.77 16.42 -13.10
N ARG A 34 -8.89 15.75 -13.42
CA ARG A 34 -9.15 14.37 -13.01
C ARG A 34 -8.09 13.42 -13.54
N ALA A 35 -7.73 13.53 -14.82
CA ALA A 35 -6.73 12.67 -15.43
C ALA A 35 -5.34 12.88 -14.80
N ALA A 36 -4.95 14.13 -14.51
CA ALA A 36 -3.67 14.42 -13.86
C ALA A 36 -3.59 13.83 -12.44
N ILE A 37 -4.63 14.03 -11.62
CA ILE A 37 -4.70 13.48 -10.26
C ILE A 37 -4.76 11.94 -10.27
N GLN A 38 -5.50 11.36 -11.23
CA GLN A 38 -5.57 9.92 -11.37
C GLN A 38 -4.21 9.33 -11.77
N ALA A 39 -3.48 9.96 -12.69
CA ALA A 39 -2.16 9.50 -13.09
C ALA A 39 -1.16 9.49 -11.91
N GLU A 40 -1.19 10.53 -11.07
CA GLU A 40 -0.38 10.57 -9.84
C GLU A 40 -0.78 9.44 -8.87
N THR A 41 -2.08 9.21 -8.69
CA THR A 41 -2.60 8.13 -7.86
C THR A 41 -2.13 6.75 -8.37
N ASP A 42 -2.20 6.54 -9.68
CA ASP A 42 -1.80 5.29 -10.33
C ASP A 42 -0.29 5.05 -10.22
N GLU A 43 0.54 6.10 -10.35
CA GLU A 43 1.98 6.02 -10.19
C GLU A 43 2.37 5.59 -8.77
N VAL A 44 1.81 6.25 -7.75
CA VAL A 44 2.08 5.92 -6.35
C VAL A 44 1.56 4.51 -6.01
N TYR A 45 0.38 4.13 -6.50
CA TYR A 45 -0.15 2.77 -6.33
C TYR A 45 0.75 1.73 -7.01
N ALA A 46 1.32 2.05 -8.17
CA ALA A 46 2.23 1.16 -8.87
C ALA A 46 3.52 0.93 -8.08
N MET A 47 4.11 1.98 -7.53
CA MET A 47 5.28 1.89 -6.65
C MET A 47 4.99 1.03 -5.41
N PHE A 48 3.91 1.33 -4.69
CA PHE A 48 3.51 0.59 -3.49
C PHE A 48 3.33 -0.91 -3.77
N THR A 49 2.59 -1.25 -4.81
CA THR A 49 2.29 -2.66 -5.13
C THR A 49 3.52 -3.44 -5.57
N ALA A 50 4.46 -2.80 -6.28
CA ALA A 50 5.73 -3.41 -6.67
C ALA A 50 6.62 -3.70 -5.44
N ASP A 51 6.74 -2.76 -4.52
CA ASP A 51 7.57 -2.93 -3.31
C ASP A 51 7.00 -4.01 -2.39
N VAL A 52 5.68 -4.03 -2.19
CA VAL A 52 5.01 -5.07 -1.40
C VAL A 52 5.19 -6.45 -2.04
N ALA A 53 4.97 -6.55 -3.35
CA ALA A 53 5.13 -7.82 -4.09
C ALA A 53 6.55 -8.38 -3.94
N LYS A 54 7.56 -7.51 -4.12
CA LYS A 54 8.97 -7.86 -3.93
C LYS A 54 9.29 -8.31 -2.50
N ALA A 55 8.79 -7.58 -1.50
CA ALA A 55 9.07 -7.89 -0.10
C ALA A 55 8.38 -9.17 0.39
N ARG A 56 7.23 -9.53 -0.20
CA ARG A 56 6.45 -10.73 0.13
C ARG A 56 6.71 -11.91 -0.79
N ASP A 57 7.55 -11.74 -1.82
CA ASP A 57 7.89 -12.76 -2.82
C ASP A 57 6.63 -13.32 -3.52
N VAL A 58 5.75 -12.42 -3.96
CA VAL A 58 4.50 -12.76 -4.66
C VAL A 58 4.39 -11.98 -5.97
N PRO A 59 3.59 -12.44 -6.95
CA PRO A 59 3.27 -11.64 -8.12
C PRO A 59 2.56 -10.33 -7.74
N VAL A 60 2.89 -9.22 -8.40
CA VAL A 60 2.18 -7.93 -8.26
C VAL A 60 0.67 -8.08 -8.44
N ALA A 61 0.24 -8.98 -9.33
CA ALA A 61 -1.17 -9.27 -9.55
C ALA A 61 -1.89 -9.73 -8.27
N THR A 62 -1.21 -10.47 -7.38
CA THR A 62 -1.77 -10.86 -6.07
C THR A 62 -2.00 -9.66 -5.17
N VAL A 63 -1.08 -8.69 -5.17
CA VAL A 63 -1.21 -7.50 -4.33
C VAL A 63 -2.40 -6.65 -4.80
N ARG A 64 -2.55 -6.53 -6.13
CA ARG A 64 -3.59 -5.72 -6.79
C ARG A 64 -4.94 -6.42 -6.90
N ALA A 65 -5.01 -7.73 -6.66
CA ALA A 65 -6.22 -8.50 -6.89
C ALA A 65 -7.39 -7.98 -6.04
N ASP A 66 -8.53 -7.92 -6.70
CA ASP A 66 -9.82 -7.64 -6.08
C ASP A 66 -10.22 -8.82 -5.18
N PRO A 67 -10.46 -8.59 -3.87
CA PRO A 67 -10.83 -9.66 -2.95
C PRO A 67 -12.20 -10.28 -3.22
N GLU A 68 -13.06 -9.64 -4.00
CA GLU A 68 -14.33 -10.19 -4.43
C GLU A 68 -14.20 -11.11 -5.67
N ALA A 69 -13.10 -11.00 -6.43
CA ALA A 69 -12.91 -11.72 -7.69
C ALA A 69 -11.81 -12.80 -7.66
N ALA A 70 -10.93 -12.77 -6.65
CA ALA A 70 -9.81 -13.71 -6.53
C ALA A 70 -9.70 -14.23 -5.10
N GLU A 71 -9.36 -15.51 -4.95
CA GLU A 71 -9.07 -16.12 -3.64
C GLU A 71 -7.71 -15.69 -3.07
N THR A 72 -6.72 -15.49 -3.93
CA THR A 72 -5.38 -14.98 -3.56
C THR A 72 -5.30 -13.49 -3.86
N HIS A 73 -5.33 -12.68 -2.80
CA HIS A 73 -5.33 -11.23 -2.89
C HIS A 73 -4.73 -10.59 -1.64
N PHE A 74 -4.25 -9.34 -1.73
CA PHE A 74 -3.90 -8.53 -0.54
C PHE A 74 -4.95 -7.45 -0.23
N GLY A 75 -6.14 -7.55 -0.82
CA GLY A 75 -7.36 -6.88 -0.33
C GLY A 75 -7.81 -5.66 -1.10
N GLY A 76 -7.14 -5.25 -2.17
CA GLY A 76 -7.64 -4.19 -3.05
C GLY A 76 -7.98 -2.86 -2.33
N GLY A 77 -7.33 -2.57 -1.19
CA GLY A 77 -7.63 -1.40 -0.35
C GLY A 77 -8.40 -1.68 0.93
N ARG A 78 -8.90 -2.91 1.15
CA ARG A 78 -9.51 -3.32 2.43
C ARG A 78 -8.45 -3.60 3.49
N ALA A 79 -8.81 -3.34 4.74
CA ALA A 79 -8.03 -3.77 5.90
C ALA A 79 -8.44 -5.18 6.34
N TYR A 80 -7.48 -5.96 6.83
CA TYR A 80 -7.70 -7.30 7.37
C TYR A 80 -7.24 -7.45 8.80
N HIS A 81 -8.02 -8.20 9.59
CA HIS A 81 -7.58 -8.65 10.90
C HIS A 81 -6.40 -9.63 10.79
N ALA A 82 -5.59 -9.69 11.85
CA ALA A 82 -4.30 -10.38 11.86
C ALA A 82 -4.33 -11.83 11.34
N ARG A 83 -5.36 -12.62 11.71
CA ARG A 83 -5.51 -14.01 11.25
C ARG A 83 -5.65 -14.12 9.73
N GLN A 84 -6.40 -13.22 9.11
CA GLN A 84 -6.57 -13.22 7.66
C GLN A 84 -5.31 -12.71 6.95
N ALA A 85 -4.70 -11.66 7.46
CA ALA A 85 -3.44 -11.14 6.92
C ALA A 85 -2.33 -12.21 6.89
N VAL A 86 -2.22 -13.03 7.94
CA VAL A 86 -1.27 -14.15 7.96
C VAL A 86 -1.66 -15.25 6.97
N ARG A 87 -2.94 -15.64 6.90
CA ARG A 87 -3.40 -16.65 5.92
C ARG A 87 -3.14 -16.24 4.48
N LEU A 88 -3.35 -14.97 4.15
CA LEU A 88 -3.10 -14.41 2.81
C LEU A 88 -1.61 -14.16 2.54
N GLY A 89 -0.72 -14.39 3.50
CA GLY A 89 0.72 -14.14 3.34
C GLY A 89 1.11 -12.66 3.39
N MET A 90 0.21 -11.76 3.79
CA MET A 90 0.51 -10.34 4.00
C MET A 90 1.42 -10.13 5.22
N ALA A 91 1.33 -11.02 6.21
CA ALA A 91 2.17 -11.02 7.41
C ALA A 91 2.69 -12.43 7.71
N ASP A 92 3.82 -12.51 8.43
CA ASP A 92 4.44 -13.82 8.72
C ASP A 92 3.79 -14.55 9.89
N ARG A 93 3.30 -13.82 10.90
CA ARG A 93 2.80 -14.38 12.17
C ARG A 93 2.03 -13.35 12.99
N ILE A 94 1.30 -13.86 13.98
CA ILE A 94 0.68 -13.09 15.07
C ILE A 94 1.48 -13.34 16.34
N GLY A 95 1.75 -12.30 17.11
CA GLY A 95 2.41 -12.38 18.41
C GLY A 95 2.43 -11.02 19.10
N THR A 96 2.85 -10.98 20.36
CA THR A 96 2.99 -9.71 21.08
C THR A 96 4.28 -8.99 20.67
N LEU A 97 4.45 -7.77 21.18
CA LEU A 97 5.70 -7.02 21.01
C LEU A 97 6.85 -7.74 21.72
N GLU A 98 6.63 -8.24 22.93
CA GLU A 98 7.61 -8.97 23.74
C GLU A 98 8.10 -10.22 23.02
N ASP A 99 7.19 -11.02 22.45
CA ASP A 99 7.53 -12.18 21.64
C ASP A 99 8.41 -11.82 20.44
N THR A 100 8.14 -10.66 19.85
CA THR A 100 8.86 -10.15 18.68
C THR A 100 10.26 -9.68 19.05
N ILE A 101 10.41 -8.94 20.14
CA ILE A 101 11.71 -8.51 20.67
C ILE A 101 12.55 -9.72 21.04
N ALA A 102 11.98 -10.67 21.81
CA ALA A 102 12.68 -11.88 22.21
C ALA A 102 13.13 -12.71 20.99
N ARG A 103 12.30 -12.79 19.94
CA ARG A 103 12.65 -13.47 18.69
C ARG A 103 13.76 -12.75 17.92
N ALA A 104 13.70 -11.42 17.83
CA ALA A 104 14.72 -10.63 17.14
C ALA A 104 16.07 -10.69 17.85
N ALA A 105 16.07 -10.62 19.20
CA ALA A 105 17.27 -10.67 20.04
C ALA A 105 17.99 -12.02 19.98
N ARG A 106 17.27 -13.13 19.79
CA ARG A 106 17.87 -14.47 19.59
C ARG A 106 18.66 -14.61 18.28
N GLY A 107 18.55 -13.63 17.38
CA GLY A 107 19.29 -13.58 16.13
C GLY A 107 18.82 -14.60 15.09
N ARG A 108 19.01 -14.28 13.82
CA ARG A 108 18.97 -15.25 12.72
C ARG A 108 20.40 -15.71 12.49
N ALA A 109 20.67 -17.02 12.52
CA ALA A 109 21.99 -17.52 12.14
C ALA A 109 22.38 -16.91 10.78
N PRO A 110 23.58 -16.31 10.63
CA PRO A 110 23.92 -15.60 9.41
C PRO A 110 23.80 -16.53 8.20
N ARG A 111 23.17 -16.06 7.11
CA ARG A 111 23.03 -16.81 5.84
C ARG A 111 24.36 -17.37 5.32
N GLN A 112 25.48 -16.75 5.71
CA GLN A 112 26.83 -17.23 5.40
C GLN A 112 27.17 -18.58 6.06
N ALA A 113 26.68 -18.86 7.27
CA ALA A 113 26.90 -20.14 7.95
C ALA A 113 26.16 -21.31 7.27
N ALA A 114 25.03 -21.04 6.63
CA ALA A 114 24.27 -22.05 5.88
C ALA A 114 24.93 -22.41 4.53
N LEU A 115 25.59 -21.45 3.86
CA LEU A 115 26.34 -21.66 2.63
C LEU A 115 27.69 -22.37 2.88
N ALA A 116 28.40 -22.03 3.96
CA ALA A 116 29.64 -22.69 4.34
C ALA A 116 29.45 -24.18 4.65
N ARG A 117 28.36 -24.53 5.36
CA ARG A 117 28.00 -25.92 5.67
C ARG A 117 27.68 -26.76 4.43
N ARG A 118 27.10 -26.15 3.38
CA ARG A 118 26.83 -26.84 2.11
C ARG A 118 28.08 -27.13 1.29
N ARG A 119 29.11 -26.29 1.39
CA ARG A 119 30.41 -26.53 0.71
C ARG A 119 31.23 -27.62 1.38
N LEU A 120 31.18 -27.72 2.70
CA LEU A 120 31.91 -28.77 3.43
C LEU A 120 31.28 -30.16 3.27
N ALA A 121 29.97 -30.23 3.02
CA ALA A 121 29.24 -31.49 2.80
C ALA A 121 29.31 -32.00 1.34
N MET A 122 30.03 -31.32 0.46
CA MET A 122 30.27 -31.70 -0.94
C MET A 122 31.74 -32.02 -1.23
N LEU A 123 32.58 -32.10 -0.19
CA LEU A 123 33.94 -32.65 -0.21
C LEU A 123 33.93 -33.98 0.55
#